data_AF-A0A5C2RQT5-F1
#
_entry.id   AF-A0A5C2RQT5-F1
#
_cell.length_a   1.000
_cell.length_b   1.000
_cell.length_c   1.000
_cell.angle_alpha   90.00
_cell.angle_beta   90.00
_cell.angle_gamma   90.00
#
_symmetry.space_group_name_H-M   'P 1'
#
loop_
_entity.id
_entity.type
_entity.pdbx_description
1 polymer ?
#
loop_
_entity_poly.entity_id
_entity_poly.type
_entity_poly.pdbx_seq_one_letter_code
_entity_poly.pdbx_strand_id
1 'polypeptide(L)'
;MHGIILGDLKENRREMLNLLGDPVKRGWEYLRAHAGKHVSELDAKPGVTFTDNFTQLLILEATGDRSLVTLTAPTEPSRHWNYFQGKGLLTYEKFPDDLDTTSLGLVTMKPPKELVHSIMDEMLNCLNPDGLPYSYFDPQIPRLDPALSVNVLHLFYTHGRGHELPSALEWVHSVLKNRAYLRMKVGCRGYTTAMAIKAIEDLDSLRAKDSSR
;
A
#
# COMPACT_ATOMS: atom_id res chain seq x y z
N MET A 1 -9.75 -33.49 -7.10
CA MET A 1 -8.55 -34.28 -6.73
C MET A 1 -7.36 -33.35 -6.89
N HIS A 2 -6.57 -33.12 -5.85
CA HIS A 2 -5.33 -32.33 -5.94
C HIS A 2 -4.16 -33.32 -6.03
N GLY A 3 -3.27 -33.12 -7.00
CA GLY A 3 -2.06 -33.92 -7.17
C GLY A 3 -0.84 -33.01 -7.13
N ILE A 4 0.26 -33.52 -6.59
CA ILE A 4 1.56 -32.84 -6.59
C ILE A 4 2.43 -33.60 -7.59
N ILE A 5 2.98 -32.89 -8.57
CA ILE A 5 3.94 -33.49 -9.52
C ILE A 5 5.28 -33.51 -8.81
N LEU A 6 5.79 -34.71 -8.52
CA LEU A 6 7.07 -34.85 -7.84
C LEU A 6 8.21 -34.39 -8.76
N GLY A 7 8.68 -33.15 -8.55
CA GLY A 7 9.86 -32.57 -9.17
C GLY A 7 10.92 -32.21 -8.13
N ASP A 8 11.30 -30.94 -8.06
CA ASP A 8 12.26 -30.42 -7.08
C ASP A 8 11.75 -30.56 -5.64
N LEU A 9 12.62 -30.96 -4.71
CA LEU A 9 12.23 -31.24 -3.33
C LEU A 9 11.75 -29.97 -2.58
N LYS A 10 12.34 -28.80 -2.85
CA LYS A 10 11.91 -27.55 -2.20
C LYS A 10 10.55 -27.13 -2.74
N GLU A 11 10.35 -27.24 -4.05
CA GLU A 11 9.09 -26.96 -4.72
C GLU A 11 7.97 -27.90 -4.25
N ASN A 12 8.21 -29.21 -4.26
CA ASN A 12 7.26 -30.20 -3.77
C ASN A 12 6.92 -29.96 -2.29
N ARG A 13 7.92 -29.65 -1.45
CA ARG A 13 7.70 -29.33 -0.04
C ARG A 13 6.82 -28.08 0.11
N ARG A 14 7.05 -27.05 -0.70
CA ARG A 14 6.23 -25.83 -0.71
C ARG A 14 4.78 -26.15 -1.10
N GLU A 15 4.58 -26.91 -2.17
CA GLU A 15 3.24 -27.34 -2.61
C GLU A 15 2.54 -28.18 -1.55
N MET A 16 3.23 -29.16 -0.94
CA MET A 16 2.69 -29.97 0.16
C MET A 16 2.28 -29.11 1.35
N LEU A 17 3.13 -28.16 1.77
CA LEU A 17 2.80 -27.29 2.88
C LEU A 17 1.63 -26.34 2.57
N ASN A 18 1.48 -25.92 1.31
CA ASN A 18 0.34 -25.11 0.89
C ASN A 18 -0.96 -25.90 0.80
N LEU A 19 -0.88 -27.20 0.51
CA LEU A 19 -2.05 -28.09 0.43
C LEU A 19 -2.48 -28.65 1.80
N LEU A 20 -1.52 -28.96 2.68
CA LEU A 20 -1.76 -29.70 3.92
C LEU A 20 -1.53 -28.89 5.19
N GLY A 21 -0.77 -27.80 5.11
CA GLY A 21 -0.44 -26.96 6.26
C GLY A 21 -1.48 -25.87 6.50
N ASP A 22 -1.45 -25.28 7.71
CA ASP A 22 -2.19 -24.05 8.01
C ASP A 22 -1.37 -22.83 7.53
N PRO A 23 -1.80 -22.14 6.45
CA PRO A 23 -1.07 -20.99 5.93
C PRO A 23 -1.09 -19.79 6.89
N VAL A 24 -2.17 -19.60 7.66
CA VAL A 24 -2.31 -18.48 8.60
C VAL A 24 -1.36 -18.68 9.77
N LYS A 25 -1.35 -19.87 10.37
CA LYS A 25 -0.41 -20.21 11.46
C LYS A 25 1.05 -20.03 11.03
N ARG A 26 1.42 -20.54 9.84
CA ARG A 26 2.78 -20.38 9.30
C ARG A 26 3.15 -18.92 9.07
N GLY A 27 2.21 -18.10 8.59
CA GLY A 27 2.40 -16.66 8.43
C GLY A 27 2.70 -15.98 9.75
N TRP A 28 1.91 -16.25 10.80
CA TRP A 28 2.15 -15.70 12.14
C TRP A 28 3.47 -16.17 12.76
N GLU A 29 3.81 -17.45 12.62
CA GLU A 29 5.09 -17.97 13.09
C GLU A 29 6.27 -17.28 12.39
N TYR A 30 6.18 -17.07 11.08
CA TYR A 30 7.18 -16.34 10.32
C TYR A 30 7.31 -14.88 10.79
N LEU A 31 6.19 -14.16 10.91
CA LEU A 31 6.18 -12.77 11.36
C LEU A 31 6.84 -12.62 12.73
N ARG A 32 6.44 -13.46 13.70
CA ARG A 32 6.99 -13.41 15.06
C ARG A 32 8.47 -13.78 15.13
N ALA A 33 8.89 -14.80 14.38
CA ALA A 33 10.29 -15.22 14.35
C ALA A 33 11.23 -14.17 13.75
N HIS A 34 10.70 -13.27 12.93
CA HIS A 34 11.46 -12.22 12.24
C HIS A 34 11.00 -10.81 12.62
N ALA A 35 10.33 -10.66 13.76
CA ALA A 35 9.80 -9.38 14.23
C ALA A 35 10.87 -8.29 14.21
N GLY A 36 10.50 -7.13 13.63
CA GLY A 36 11.39 -5.98 13.45
C GLY A 36 12.49 -6.14 12.39
N LYS A 37 12.56 -7.29 11.71
CA LYS A 37 13.59 -7.64 10.70
C LYS A 37 12.99 -7.94 9.32
N HIS A 38 11.76 -7.51 9.07
CA HIS A 38 11.13 -7.64 7.75
C HIS A 38 11.78 -6.64 6.79
N VAL A 39 12.64 -7.14 5.91
CA VAL A 39 13.33 -6.34 4.89
C VAL A 39 12.78 -6.64 3.50
N SER A 40 12.82 -5.63 2.63
CA SER A 40 12.56 -5.78 1.20
C SER A 40 13.86 -6.11 0.47
N GLU A 41 13.76 -6.88 -0.61
CA GLU A 41 14.89 -7.28 -1.47
C GLU A 41 14.60 -6.87 -2.91
N LEU A 42 15.64 -6.43 -3.63
CA LEU A 42 15.50 -6.06 -5.03
C LEU A 42 15.55 -7.28 -5.95
N ASP A 43 14.48 -7.54 -6.68
CA ASP A 43 14.42 -8.62 -7.70
C ASP A 43 15.57 -8.51 -8.73
N ALA A 44 15.86 -7.29 -9.19
CA ALA A 44 16.90 -7.07 -10.19
C ALA A 44 18.32 -7.30 -9.66
N LYS A 45 18.52 -7.31 -8.34
CA LYS A 45 19.81 -7.52 -7.68
C LYS A 45 19.63 -8.31 -6.37
N PRO A 46 19.50 -9.65 -6.46
CA PRO A 46 19.43 -10.51 -5.29
C PRO A 46 20.58 -10.25 -4.32
N GLY A 47 20.30 -10.28 -3.03
CA GLY A 47 21.20 -9.95 -1.93
C GLY A 47 21.20 -8.47 -1.54
N VAL A 48 20.63 -7.58 -2.36
CA VAL A 48 20.50 -6.15 -2.00
C VAL A 48 19.17 -5.94 -1.28
N THR A 49 19.26 -5.72 0.03
CA THR A 49 18.10 -5.52 0.92
C THR A 49 18.01 -4.08 1.44
N PHE A 50 16.80 -3.66 1.79
CA PHE A 50 16.51 -2.37 2.40
C PHE A 50 15.26 -2.46 3.27
N THR A 51 15.09 -1.48 4.16
CA THR A 51 13.86 -1.34 4.95
C THR A 51 13.07 -0.15 4.45
N ASP A 52 11.78 -0.36 4.22
CA ASP A 52 10.82 0.65 3.76
C ASP A 52 9.68 0.79 4.76
N ASN A 53 9.15 2.01 4.93
CA ASN A 53 8.01 2.26 5.80
C ASN A 53 6.73 1.62 5.25
N PHE A 54 6.59 1.51 3.93
CA PHE A 54 5.37 1.01 3.30
C PHE A 54 5.05 -0.41 3.79
N THR A 55 5.96 -1.36 3.62
CA THR A 55 5.80 -2.75 4.04
C THR A 55 5.61 -2.88 5.55
N GLN A 56 6.30 -2.06 6.35
CA GLN A 56 6.14 -2.06 7.80
C GLN A 56 4.73 -1.58 8.20
N LEU A 57 4.22 -0.55 7.54
CA LEU A 57 2.85 -0.07 7.74
C LEU A 57 1.82 -1.12 7.29
N LEU A 58 2.07 -1.85 6.20
CA LEU A 58 1.21 -2.97 5.76
C LEU A 58 1.10 -4.07 6.81
N ILE A 59 2.23 -4.49 7.36
CA ILE A 59 2.26 -5.52 8.40
C ILE A 59 1.49 -5.01 9.63
N LEU A 60 1.68 -3.75 10.01
CA LEU A 60 0.99 -3.15 11.14
C LEU A 60 -0.52 -3.05 10.91
N GLU A 61 -0.95 -2.62 9.72
CA GLU A 61 -2.36 -2.50 9.34
C GLU A 61 -3.07 -3.86 9.37
N ALA A 62 -2.43 -4.89 8.80
CA ALA A 62 -3.00 -6.23 8.73
C ALA A 62 -3.03 -6.97 10.09
N THR A 63 -2.10 -6.67 10.98
CA THR A 63 -1.91 -7.44 12.23
C THR A 63 -2.36 -6.70 13.49
N GLY A 64 -2.35 -5.37 13.47
CA GLY A 64 -2.50 -4.53 14.66
C GLY A 64 -1.35 -4.65 15.68
N ASP A 65 -0.28 -5.39 15.36
CA ASP A 65 0.78 -5.73 16.31
C ASP A 65 2.05 -4.91 16.04
N ARG A 66 2.23 -3.84 16.82
CA ARG A 66 3.40 -2.95 16.73
C ARG A 66 4.72 -3.65 17.03
N SER A 67 4.72 -4.78 17.74
CA SER A 67 5.95 -5.52 18.06
C SER A 67 6.57 -6.20 16.85
N LEU A 68 5.82 -6.39 15.76
CA LEU A 68 6.29 -7.02 14.54
C LEU A 68 7.09 -6.08 13.63
N VAL A 69 6.95 -4.76 13.81
CA VAL A 69 7.40 -3.78 12.82
C VAL A 69 8.40 -2.78 13.40
N THR A 70 9.27 -2.28 12.54
CA THR A 70 10.19 -1.18 12.84
C THR A 70 9.76 0.01 11.99
N LEU A 71 9.34 1.12 12.62
CA LEU A 71 8.95 2.35 11.91
C LEU A 71 9.89 3.49 12.29
N THR A 72 10.43 4.18 11.30
CA THR A 72 11.24 5.40 11.49
C THR A 72 10.43 6.59 11.03
N ALA A 73 9.46 7.01 11.85
CA ALA A 73 8.77 8.27 11.63
C ALA A 73 9.75 9.44 11.90
N PRO A 74 9.90 10.42 10.99
CA PRO A 74 10.74 11.60 11.23
C PRO A 74 10.33 12.39 12.48
N THR A 75 9.03 12.41 12.79
CA THR A 75 8.43 13.01 13.99
C THR A 75 7.24 12.16 14.46
N GLU A 76 6.90 12.18 15.75
CA GLU A 76 5.63 11.62 16.24
C GLU A 76 4.70 12.76 16.73
N PRO A 77 3.54 13.00 16.09
CA PRO A 77 3.05 12.38 14.85
C PRO A 77 3.81 12.88 13.60
N SER A 78 3.97 12.00 12.61
CA SER A 78 4.57 12.38 11.32
C SER A 78 3.53 13.04 10.42
N ARG A 79 3.88 14.14 9.76
CA ARG A 79 3.02 14.76 8.74
C ARG A 79 3.09 13.99 7.43
N HIS A 80 4.29 13.68 7.00
CA HIS A 80 4.57 12.99 5.74
C HIS A 80 5.33 11.71 6.01
N TRP A 81 5.17 10.75 5.12
CA TRP A 81 5.90 9.49 5.16
C TRP A 81 6.66 9.29 3.87
N ASN A 82 7.90 8.85 4.04
CA ASN A 82 8.74 8.40 2.96
C ASN A 82 8.60 6.89 2.77
N TYR A 83 8.60 6.42 1.53
CA TYR A 83 8.77 5.00 1.24
C TYR A 83 9.99 4.41 1.96
N PHE A 84 11.17 5.03 1.89
CA PHE A 84 12.39 4.50 2.52
C PHE A 84 12.54 4.95 3.98
N GLN A 85 13.11 4.08 4.82
CA GLN A 85 13.55 4.43 6.19
C GLN A 85 14.93 5.11 6.24
N GLY A 86 15.45 5.51 5.09
CA GLY A 86 16.81 6.01 4.92
C GLY A 86 17.04 6.47 3.49
N LYS A 87 18.28 6.31 3.00
CA LYS A 87 18.64 6.72 1.64
C LYS A 87 17.85 5.93 0.59
N GLY A 88 17.45 6.62 -0.47
CA GLY A 88 16.82 5.98 -1.61
C GLY A 88 17.78 4.98 -2.26
N LEU A 89 17.27 3.78 -2.55
CA LEU A 89 18.06 2.72 -3.18
C LEU A 89 17.79 2.67 -4.69
N LEU A 90 18.86 2.70 -5.50
CA LEU A 90 18.79 2.78 -6.98
C LEU A 90 17.98 3.99 -7.51
N THR A 91 17.91 5.05 -6.71
CA THR A 91 17.18 6.29 -7.02
C THR A 91 17.90 7.49 -6.38
N TYR A 92 17.23 8.63 -6.25
CA TYR A 92 17.74 9.80 -5.55
C TYR A 92 18.14 9.46 -4.12
N GLU A 93 19.30 9.97 -3.69
CA GLU A 93 19.79 9.76 -2.33
C GLU A 93 18.80 10.31 -1.29
N LYS A 94 18.27 11.51 -1.55
CA LYS A 94 17.15 12.11 -0.83
C LYS A 94 15.86 11.82 -1.61
N PHE A 95 15.23 10.69 -1.29
CA PHE A 95 13.94 10.33 -1.86
C PHE A 95 12.83 11.23 -1.27
N PRO A 96 11.89 11.74 -2.07
CA PRO A 96 10.82 12.60 -1.57
C PRO A 96 9.76 11.81 -0.79
N ASP A 97 9.07 12.47 0.13
CA ASP A 97 7.89 11.90 0.78
C ASP A 97 6.76 11.75 -0.24
N ASP A 98 6.00 10.68 -0.09
CA ASP A 98 5.03 10.24 -1.09
C ASP A 98 3.62 10.13 -0.52
N LEU A 99 2.63 10.38 -1.38
CA LEU A 99 1.22 10.35 -1.02
C LEU A 99 0.76 8.93 -0.68
N ASP A 100 1.43 7.90 -1.22
CA ASP A 100 1.09 6.48 -1.03
C ASP A 100 1.32 6.05 0.42
N THR A 101 2.57 6.16 0.85
CA THR A 101 3.06 5.80 2.18
C THR A 101 2.45 6.73 3.22
N THR A 102 2.23 8.00 2.87
CA THR A 102 1.55 8.94 3.77
C THR A 102 0.10 8.55 3.99
N SER A 103 -0.64 8.22 2.94
CA SER A 103 -2.04 7.79 3.08
C SER A 103 -2.16 6.53 3.94
N LEU A 104 -1.31 5.53 3.68
CA LEU A 104 -1.26 4.31 4.48
C LEU A 104 -0.87 4.61 5.94
N GLY A 105 0.13 5.48 6.14
CA GLY A 105 0.58 5.90 7.47
C GLY A 105 -0.52 6.58 8.27
N LEU A 106 -1.30 7.48 7.66
CA LEU A 106 -2.39 8.18 8.34
C LEU A 106 -3.54 7.25 8.72
N VAL A 107 -3.95 6.34 7.83
CA VAL A 107 -4.99 5.35 8.12
C VAL A 107 -4.55 4.37 9.21
N THR A 108 -3.28 3.94 9.18
CA THR A 108 -2.74 2.93 10.11
C THR A 108 -2.47 3.52 11.50
N MET A 109 -1.83 4.69 11.55
CA MET A 109 -1.38 5.31 12.80
C MET A 109 -2.47 6.12 13.49
N LYS A 110 -3.53 6.49 12.76
CA LYS A 110 -4.71 7.22 13.27
C LYS A 110 -4.35 8.45 14.12
N PRO A 111 -3.54 9.40 13.60
CA PRO A 111 -3.26 10.64 14.32
C PRO A 111 -4.54 11.50 14.48
N PRO A 112 -4.48 12.61 15.24
CA PRO A 112 -5.62 13.51 15.40
C PRO A 112 -6.24 13.93 14.06
N LYS A 113 -7.58 14.00 14.01
CA LYS A 113 -8.33 14.23 12.78
C LYS A 113 -7.95 15.54 12.11
N GLU A 114 -7.68 16.56 12.89
CA GLU A 114 -7.26 17.89 12.44
C GLU A 114 -5.95 17.82 11.65
N LEU A 115 -5.00 16.99 12.12
CA LEU A 115 -3.75 16.74 11.43
C LEU A 115 -4.00 16.04 10.09
N VAL A 116 -4.80 14.96 10.11
CA VAL A 116 -5.14 14.21 8.87
C VAL A 116 -5.78 15.12 7.85
N HIS A 117 -6.79 15.89 8.24
CA HIS A 117 -7.49 16.78 7.32
C HIS A 117 -6.57 17.86 6.75
N SER A 118 -5.65 18.42 7.56
CA SER A 118 -4.67 19.39 7.05
C SER A 118 -3.74 18.79 5.98
N ILE A 119 -3.35 17.52 6.13
CA ILE A 119 -2.49 16.83 5.15
C ILE A 119 -3.29 16.47 3.89
N MET A 120 -4.57 16.11 4.03
CA MET A 120 -5.45 15.90 2.88
C MET A 120 -5.61 17.18 2.04
N ASP A 121 -5.70 18.34 2.70
CA ASP A 121 -5.72 19.64 2.00
C ASP A 121 -4.42 19.88 1.22
N GLU A 122 -3.27 19.49 1.79
CA GLU A 122 -1.98 19.51 1.07
C GLU A 122 -1.99 18.58 -0.14
N MET A 123 -2.51 17.35 -0.02
CA MET A 123 -2.59 16.38 -1.12
C MET A 123 -3.42 16.90 -2.31
N LEU A 124 -4.46 17.71 -2.06
CA LEU A 124 -5.26 18.34 -3.12
C LEU A 124 -4.48 19.38 -3.94
N ASN A 125 -3.38 19.92 -3.40
CA ASN A 125 -2.47 20.78 -4.15
C ASN A 125 -1.46 19.97 -4.99
N CYS A 126 -1.44 18.64 -4.84
CA CYS A 126 -0.55 17.72 -5.55
C CYS A 126 -1.28 16.94 -6.66
N LEU A 127 -2.33 17.52 -7.26
CA LEU A 127 -3.05 16.92 -8.37
C LEU A 127 -2.50 17.37 -9.72
N ASN A 128 -2.56 16.48 -10.72
CA ASN A 128 -2.34 16.84 -12.11
C ASN A 128 -3.55 17.62 -12.68
N PRO A 129 -3.44 18.20 -13.89
CA PRO A 129 -4.56 18.92 -14.52
C PRO A 129 -5.85 18.11 -14.73
N ASP A 130 -5.75 16.77 -14.76
CA ASP A 130 -6.90 15.86 -14.88
C ASP A 130 -7.55 15.53 -13.52
N GLY A 131 -7.01 16.05 -12.41
CA GLY A 131 -7.49 15.76 -11.05
C GLY A 131 -6.98 14.43 -10.47
N LEU A 132 -5.86 13.91 -10.98
CA LEU A 132 -5.21 12.69 -10.49
C LEU A 132 -4.06 13.04 -9.53
N PRO A 133 -3.93 12.35 -8.39
CA PRO A 133 -2.84 12.63 -7.44
C PRO A 133 -1.49 12.23 -8.02
N TYR A 134 -0.52 13.15 -7.96
CA TYR A 134 0.88 12.82 -8.15
C TYR A 134 1.41 11.96 -7.02
N SER A 135 2.55 11.30 -7.27
CA SER A 135 3.11 10.39 -6.29
C SER A 135 3.74 11.09 -5.09
N TYR A 136 4.24 12.30 -5.27
CA TYR A 136 5.03 13.01 -4.27
C TYR A 136 4.34 14.33 -3.88
N PHE A 137 4.67 14.83 -2.69
CA PHE A 137 4.25 16.18 -2.26
C PHE A 137 4.94 17.31 -3.06
N ASP A 138 5.92 16.96 -3.91
CA ASP A 138 6.57 17.88 -4.83
C ASP A 138 5.98 17.74 -6.26
N PRO A 139 5.15 18.70 -6.72
CA PRO A 139 4.56 18.66 -8.05
C PRO A 139 5.58 18.86 -9.18
N GLN A 140 6.82 19.26 -8.88
CA GLN A 140 7.90 19.35 -9.87
C GLN A 140 8.46 17.98 -10.27
N ILE A 141 8.10 16.92 -9.55
CA ILE A 141 8.50 15.54 -9.81
C ILE A 141 7.26 14.73 -10.21
N PRO A 142 6.67 14.98 -11.41
CA PRO A 142 5.42 14.36 -11.79
C PRO A 142 5.60 12.85 -11.98
N ARG A 143 4.90 12.08 -11.15
CA ARG A 143 4.79 10.62 -11.28
C ARG A 143 3.35 10.21 -10.97
N LEU A 144 2.76 9.40 -11.84
CA LEU A 144 1.41 8.86 -11.65
C LEU A 144 1.49 7.35 -11.48
N ASP A 145 0.75 6.82 -10.51
CA ASP A 145 0.53 5.39 -10.34
C ASP A 145 -0.91 5.13 -9.87
N PRO A 146 -1.69 4.33 -10.61
CA PRO A 146 -3.01 3.87 -10.16
C PRO A 146 -3.01 3.22 -8.78
N ALA A 147 -1.95 2.49 -8.41
CA ALA A 147 -1.83 1.82 -7.12
C ALA A 147 -1.82 2.82 -5.97
N LEU A 148 -1.07 3.90 -6.15
CA LEU A 148 -0.97 5.00 -5.20
C LEU A 148 -2.30 5.74 -5.08
N SER A 149 -3.00 5.94 -6.19
CA SER A 149 -4.32 6.58 -6.19
C SER A 149 -5.35 5.79 -5.36
N VAL A 150 -5.23 4.47 -5.29
CA VAL A 150 -6.09 3.64 -4.41
C VAL A 150 -5.88 4.02 -2.94
N ASN A 151 -4.64 4.17 -2.49
CA ASN A 151 -4.34 4.55 -1.11
C ASN A 151 -4.80 5.98 -0.77
N VAL A 152 -4.59 6.92 -1.69
CA VAL A 152 -5.12 8.29 -1.54
C VAL A 152 -6.64 8.27 -1.47
N LEU A 153 -7.32 7.56 -2.38
CA LEU A 153 -8.78 7.42 -2.33
C LEU A 153 -9.23 6.76 -1.03
N HIS A 154 -8.56 5.71 -0.58
CA HIS A 154 -8.89 5.03 0.67
C HIS A 154 -8.84 5.98 1.87
N LEU A 155 -7.80 6.82 1.98
CA LEU A 155 -7.72 7.88 2.99
C LEU A 155 -8.90 8.84 2.88
N PHE A 156 -9.15 9.39 1.69
CA PHE A 156 -10.21 10.37 1.48
C PHE A 156 -11.60 9.82 1.81
N TYR A 157 -11.92 8.60 1.39
CA TYR A 157 -13.17 7.94 1.72
C TYR A 157 -13.30 7.61 3.22
N THR A 158 -12.22 7.15 3.86
CA THR A 158 -12.18 6.88 5.30
C THR A 158 -12.55 8.12 6.12
N HIS A 159 -12.20 9.31 5.63
CA HIS A 159 -12.49 10.59 6.28
C HIS A 159 -13.73 11.33 5.74
N GLY A 160 -14.55 10.69 4.89
CA GLY A 160 -15.78 11.27 4.34
C GLY A 160 -15.57 12.35 3.26
N ARG A 161 -14.37 12.40 2.69
CA ARG A 161 -13.91 13.42 1.71
C ARG A 161 -13.68 12.84 0.31
N GLY A 162 -14.08 11.60 0.06
CA GLY A 162 -13.89 10.91 -1.24
C GLY A 162 -14.43 11.67 -2.45
N HIS A 163 -15.46 12.50 -2.25
CA HIS A 163 -16.07 13.34 -3.29
C HIS A 163 -15.12 14.40 -3.88
N GLU A 164 -13.99 14.69 -3.23
CA GLU A 164 -12.99 15.66 -3.69
C GLU A 164 -12.04 15.08 -4.74
N LEU A 165 -12.08 13.76 -4.99
CA LEU A 165 -11.22 13.07 -5.95
C LEU A 165 -12.01 12.25 -7.00
N PRO A 166 -12.99 12.85 -7.70
CA PRO A 166 -13.85 12.12 -8.64
C PRO A 166 -13.06 11.52 -9.82
N SER A 167 -12.11 12.26 -10.39
CA SER A 167 -11.28 11.79 -11.51
C SER A 167 -10.39 10.61 -11.13
N ALA A 168 -9.81 10.64 -9.93
CA ALA A 168 -8.97 9.54 -9.45
C ALA A 168 -9.80 8.26 -9.26
N LEU A 169 -11.04 8.39 -8.75
CA LEU A 169 -11.97 7.27 -8.62
C LEU A 169 -12.30 6.66 -9.98
N GLU A 170 -12.68 7.49 -10.96
CA GLU A 170 -12.99 7.03 -12.31
C GLU A 170 -11.80 6.34 -12.98
N TRP A 171 -10.60 6.89 -12.79
CA TRP A 171 -9.37 6.33 -13.33
C TRP A 171 -9.05 4.97 -12.73
N VAL A 172 -9.11 4.83 -11.40
CA VAL A 172 -8.90 3.56 -10.70
C VAL A 172 -9.93 2.52 -11.15
N HIS A 173 -11.21 2.90 -11.21
CA HIS A 173 -12.27 2.03 -11.71
C HIS A 173 -12.00 1.57 -13.15
N SER A 174 -11.55 2.46 -14.04
CA SER A 174 -11.17 2.12 -15.41
C SER A 174 -9.98 1.16 -15.47
N VAL A 175 -8.94 1.36 -14.65
CA VAL A 175 -7.77 0.48 -14.56
C VAL A 175 -8.18 -0.94 -14.15
N LEU A 176 -9.11 -1.05 -13.21
CA LEU A 176 -9.59 -2.32 -12.69
C LEU A 176 -10.51 -3.03 -13.70
N LYS A 177 -11.48 -2.30 -14.27
CA LYS A 177 -12.39 -2.80 -15.32
C LYS A 177 -11.64 -3.34 -16.53
N ASN A 178 -10.59 -2.64 -16.97
CA ASN A 178 -9.79 -3.03 -18.13
C ASN A 178 -8.64 -3.98 -17.79
N ARG A 179 -8.50 -4.38 -16.52
CA ARG A 179 -7.39 -5.21 -16.02
C ARG A 179 -6.01 -4.64 -16.37
N ALA A 180 -5.90 -3.32 -16.51
CA ALA A 180 -4.66 -2.66 -16.88
C ALA A 180 -3.56 -2.88 -15.83
N TYR A 181 -3.96 -3.13 -14.58
CA TYR A 181 -3.06 -3.50 -13.48
C TYR A 181 -2.21 -4.76 -13.75
N LEU A 182 -2.67 -5.69 -14.60
CA LEU A 182 -1.90 -6.89 -14.97
C LEU A 182 -0.65 -6.57 -15.80
N ARG A 183 -0.63 -5.42 -16.47
CA ARG A 183 0.49 -4.98 -17.33
C ARG A 183 1.45 -4.04 -16.62
N MET A 184 1.14 -3.63 -15.40
CA MET A 184 1.99 -2.74 -14.61
C MET A 184 3.14 -3.56 -14.03
N LYS A 185 4.39 -3.11 -14.18
CA LYS A 185 5.55 -3.81 -13.59
C LYS A 185 5.36 -3.91 -12.07
N VAL A 186 5.27 -5.15 -11.61
CA VAL A 186 4.77 -5.56 -10.30
C VAL A 186 5.92 -5.49 -9.30
N GLY A 187 5.92 -4.46 -8.45
CA GLY A 187 6.85 -4.38 -7.31
C GLY A 187 6.22 -4.77 -5.96
N CYS A 188 4.89 -4.69 -5.77
CA CYS A 188 4.27 -4.98 -4.46
C CYS A 188 2.73 -5.19 -4.48
N ARG A 189 2.16 -5.68 -5.59
CA ARG A 189 0.74 -5.42 -5.93
C ARG A 189 -0.31 -6.45 -5.48
N GLY A 190 0.05 -7.51 -4.76
CA GLY A 190 -0.95 -8.39 -4.14
C GLY A 190 -1.86 -7.61 -3.17
N TYR A 191 -1.25 -6.71 -2.40
CA TYR A 191 -1.94 -5.82 -1.46
C TYR A 191 -2.74 -4.72 -2.18
N THR A 192 -2.17 -4.06 -3.19
CA THR A 192 -2.88 -3.03 -3.97
C THR A 192 -4.14 -3.57 -4.63
N THR A 193 -4.10 -4.79 -5.19
CA THR A 193 -5.28 -5.39 -5.81
C THR A 193 -6.34 -5.76 -4.77
N ALA A 194 -5.95 -6.31 -3.62
CA ALA A 194 -6.90 -6.61 -2.54
C ALA A 194 -7.53 -5.33 -1.94
N MET A 195 -6.73 -4.28 -1.70
CA MET A 195 -7.25 -2.98 -1.27
C MET A 195 -8.09 -2.30 -2.33
N ALA A 196 -7.72 -2.37 -3.61
CA ALA A 196 -8.51 -1.77 -4.68
C ALA A 196 -9.86 -2.48 -4.83
N ILE A 197 -9.89 -3.81 -4.67
CA ILE A 197 -11.12 -4.60 -4.64
C ILE A 197 -11.95 -4.23 -3.41
N LYS A 198 -11.37 -4.23 -2.21
CA LYS A 198 -12.08 -3.85 -0.99
C LYS A 198 -12.57 -2.40 -1.03
N ALA A 199 -11.76 -1.49 -1.54
CA ALA A 199 -12.15 -0.10 -1.77
C ALA A 199 -13.33 -0.03 -2.73
N ILE A 200 -13.31 -0.75 -3.86
CA ILE A 200 -14.48 -0.83 -4.75
C ILE A 200 -15.70 -1.40 -4.02
N GLU A 201 -15.56 -2.51 -3.28
CA GLU A 201 -16.68 -3.14 -2.56
C GLU A 201 -17.28 -2.21 -1.50
N ASP A 202 -16.43 -1.49 -0.76
CA ASP A 202 -16.82 -0.47 0.21
C ASP A 202 -17.47 0.73 -0.50
N LEU A 203 -16.96 1.14 -1.67
CA LEU A 203 -17.49 2.24 -2.50
C LEU A 203 -18.85 1.91 -3.11
N ASP A 204 -19.04 0.70 -3.62
CA ASP A 204 -20.31 0.22 -4.15
C ASP A 204 -21.35 0.11 -3.02
N SER A 205 -20.92 -0.32 -1.84
CA SER A 205 -21.76 -0.35 -0.63
C SER A 205 -22.18 1.05 -0.15
N LEU A 206 -21.31 2.05 -0.29
CA LEU A 206 -21.62 3.45 0.04
C LEU A 206 -22.54 4.10 -1.00
N ARG A 207 -22.29 3.89 -2.30
CA ARG A 207 -23.18 4.34 -3.38
C ARG A 207 -24.59 3.76 -3.29
N ALA A 208 -24.70 2.48 -2.92
CA ALA A 208 -25.99 1.83 -2.71
C ALA A 208 -26.81 2.45 -1.55
N LYS A 209 -26.15 3.00 -0.52
CA LYS A 209 -26.82 3.69 0.58
C LYS A 209 -27.31 5.08 0.19
N ASP A 210 -26.54 5.83 -0.60
CA ASP A 210 -26.94 7.16 -1.06
C ASP A 210 -28.07 7.15 -2.10
N SER A 211 -28.20 6.07 -2.87
CA SER A 211 -29.29 5.90 -3.86
C SER A 211 -30.59 5.31 -3.27
N SER A 212 -30.64 5.11 -1.95
CA SER A 212 -31.80 4.59 -1.21
C SER A 212 -32.45 5.62 -0.27
N ARG A 213 -32.11 6.91 -0.44
CA ARG A 213 -32.74 8.08 0.19
C ARG A 213 -33.41 8.95 -0.86
#